data_AF-A0A2E2AC54-F1
#
_entry.id   AF-A0A2E2AC54-F1
#
_cell.length_a   1.000
_cell.length_b   1.000
_cell.length_c   1.000
_cell.angle_alpha   90.00
_cell.angle_beta   90.00
_cell.angle_gamma   90.00
#
_symmetry.space_group_name_H-M   'P 1'
#
loop_
_entity.id
_entity.type
_entity.pdbx_description
1 polymer ?
#
loop_
_entity_poly.entity_id
_entity_poly.type
_entity_poly.pdbx_seq_one_letter_code
_entity_poly.pdbx_strand_id
1 'polypeptide(L)'
;MKKTVKKTIIWIVFASLVFGGWLANLRWEEFKPVLAELENKDAEKYAKMVEEAKSFHIEETQLLFREIESMTHAEVVSLRYKKWKDKGKVDKKFKEKYYDDELLNRTEVRKAFQKDYKSRMDNIHNLKQRQPIKAEFDQWKKKEAWKQKLILHEKCVKYIKMEKKDREIFRKDLEVSKISTLLAQLSNEPLSVELLCSNLVPIAKSSKEIQKTLLRLKEVLNFKYYTQLLEEIGIPRQEIFPFKGELISKARDFNDF
;
A
#
# COMPACT_ATOMS: atom_id res chain seq x y z
N MET A 1 42.22 -52.60 49.95
CA MET A 1 41.23 -52.71 48.85
C MET A 1 39.86 -52.05 49.12
N LYS A 2 39.27 -52.10 50.33
CA LYS A 2 37.91 -51.55 50.57
C LYS A 2 37.77 -50.01 50.54
N LYS A 3 38.83 -49.26 50.85
CA LYS A 3 38.78 -47.78 50.99
C LYS A 3 38.80 -47.03 49.65
N THR A 4 39.50 -47.58 48.64
CA THR A 4 39.59 -47.01 47.29
C THR A 4 38.30 -47.19 46.51
N VAL A 5 37.67 -48.37 46.57
CA VAL A 5 36.38 -48.63 45.91
C VAL A 5 35.26 -47.71 46.43
N LYS A 6 35.19 -47.48 47.76
CA LYS A 6 34.23 -46.55 48.35
C LYS A 6 34.43 -45.11 47.86
N LYS A 7 35.68 -44.65 47.71
CA LYS A 7 35.99 -43.32 47.14
C LYS A 7 35.57 -43.21 45.68
N THR A 8 35.80 -44.23 44.87
CA THR A 8 35.42 -44.24 43.45
C THR A 8 33.91 -44.16 43.26
N ILE A 9 33.13 -44.90 44.06
CA ILE A 9 31.66 -44.86 44.03
C ILE A 9 31.14 -43.46 44.39
N ILE A 10 31.68 -42.84 45.44
CA ILE A 10 31.30 -41.47 45.84
C ILE A 10 31.61 -40.49 44.72
N TRP A 11 32.78 -40.59 44.08
CA TRP A 11 33.15 -39.75 42.94
C TRP A 11 32.23 -39.93 41.73
N ILE A 12 31.80 -41.16 41.43
CA ILE A 12 30.85 -41.42 40.33
C ILE A 12 29.48 -40.81 40.62
N VAL A 13 28.99 -40.91 41.86
CA VAL A 13 27.70 -40.29 42.27
C VAL A 13 27.81 -38.76 42.19
N PHE A 14 28.90 -38.17 42.69
CA PHE A 14 29.13 -36.73 42.59
C PHE A 14 29.25 -36.27 41.13
N ALA A 15 30.02 -36.98 40.31
CA ALA A 15 30.14 -36.67 38.88
C ALA A 15 28.79 -36.77 38.16
N SER A 16 27.95 -37.75 38.51
CA SER A 16 26.61 -37.91 37.94
C SER A 16 25.65 -36.80 38.36
N LEU A 17 25.72 -36.34 39.62
CA LEU A 17 24.92 -35.21 40.10
C LEU A 17 25.35 -33.89 39.45
N VAL A 18 26.66 -33.65 39.34
CA VAL A 18 27.20 -32.43 38.71
C VAL A 18 26.88 -32.42 37.22
N PHE A 19 27.06 -33.55 36.53
CA PHE A 19 26.73 -33.68 35.11
C PHE A 19 25.22 -33.59 34.86
N GLY A 20 24.40 -34.21 35.71
CA GLY A 20 22.95 -34.11 35.66
C GLY A 20 22.45 -32.68 35.90
N GLY A 21 23.02 -31.97 36.87
CA GLY A 21 22.72 -30.56 37.13
C GLY A 21 23.12 -29.65 35.97
N TRP A 22 24.28 -29.90 35.34
CA TRP A 22 24.72 -29.19 34.15
C TRP A 22 23.76 -29.42 32.97
N LEU A 23 23.38 -30.66 32.71
CA LEU A 23 22.45 -31.02 31.63
C LEU A 23 21.05 -30.41 31.85
N ALA A 24 20.58 -30.40 33.11
CA ALA A 24 19.32 -29.77 33.48
C ALA A 24 19.37 -28.25 33.28
N ASN A 25 20.49 -27.59 33.61
CA ASN A 25 20.66 -26.16 33.41
C ASN A 25 20.67 -25.79 31.91
N LEU A 26 21.36 -26.56 31.06
CA LEU A 26 21.32 -26.36 29.61
C LEU A 26 19.90 -26.50 29.06
N ARG A 27 19.18 -27.54 29.47
CA ARG A 27 17.80 -27.78 29.05
C ARG A 27 16.84 -26.71 29.58
N TRP A 28 17.12 -26.12 30.73
CA TRP A 28 16.36 -25.00 31.29
C TRP A 28 16.51 -23.74 30.43
N GLU A 29 17.73 -23.42 29.98
CA GLU A 29 17.96 -22.28 29.08
C GLU A 29 17.20 -22.42 27.75
N GLU A 30 17.12 -23.63 27.20
CA GLU A 30 16.33 -23.92 25.98
C GLU A 30 14.82 -23.80 26.20
N PHE A 31 14.33 -24.05 27.43
CA PHE A 31 12.91 -23.97 27.78
C PHE A 31 12.43 -22.55 28.08
N LYS A 32 13.32 -21.64 28.51
CA LYS A 32 12.96 -20.24 28.79
C LYS A 32 12.17 -19.54 27.67
N PRO A 33 12.58 -19.60 26.39
CA PRO A 33 11.82 -18.95 25.32
C PRO A 33 10.42 -19.54 25.13
N VAL A 34 10.26 -20.85 25.29
CA VAL A 34 8.95 -21.52 25.21
C VAL A 34 8.03 -21.05 26.33
N LEU A 35 8.56 -20.98 27.56
CA LEU A 35 7.81 -20.47 28.71
C LEU A 35 7.40 -19.01 28.52
N ALA A 36 8.29 -18.17 27.97
CA ALA A 36 7.95 -16.80 27.64
C ALA A 36 6.88 -16.70 26.54
N GLU A 37 6.88 -17.60 25.55
CA GLU A 37 5.82 -17.66 24.54
C GLU A 37 4.46 -18.04 25.15
N LEU A 38 4.43 -19.02 26.04
CA LEU A 38 3.20 -19.44 26.72
C LEU A 38 2.63 -18.34 27.62
N GLU A 39 3.48 -17.66 28.38
CA GLU A 39 3.10 -16.50 29.19
C GLU A 39 2.52 -15.37 28.32
N ASN A 40 3.11 -15.14 27.14
CA ASN A 40 2.60 -14.17 26.18
C ASN A 40 1.23 -14.56 25.59
N LYS A 41 0.95 -15.86 25.42
CA LYS A 41 -0.33 -16.35 24.89
C LYS A 41 -1.45 -16.18 25.92
N ASP A 42 -1.26 -16.67 27.15
CA ASP A 42 -2.21 -16.47 28.25
C ASP A 42 -1.53 -16.51 29.63
N ALA A 43 -1.19 -15.33 30.15
CA ALA A 43 -0.51 -15.17 31.44
C ALA A 43 -1.26 -15.77 32.63
N GLU A 44 -2.60 -15.79 32.63
CA GLU A 44 -3.39 -16.33 33.74
C GLU A 44 -3.34 -17.86 33.79
N LYS A 45 -3.54 -18.51 32.64
CA LYS A 45 -3.39 -19.97 32.54
C LYS A 45 -1.95 -20.40 32.73
N TYR A 46 -0.98 -19.61 32.27
CA TYR A 46 0.44 -19.86 32.50
C TYR A 46 0.79 -19.79 33.99
N ALA A 47 0.30 -18.78 34.73
CA ALA A 47 0.49 -18.69 36.17
C ALA A 47 -0.09 -19.92 36.89
N LYS A 48 -1.30 -20.34 36.51
CA LYS A 48 -1.91 -21.57 37.03
C LYS A 48 -1.07 -22.82 36.71
N MET A 49 -0.57 -22.95 35.47
CA MET A 49 0.31 -24.04 35.07
C MET A 49 1.58 -24.08 35.92
N VAL A 50 2.18 -22.93 36.23
CA VAL A 50 3.37 -22.84 37.10
C VAL A 50 3.04 -23.23 38.56
N GLU A 51 1.86 -22.88 39.05
CA GLU A 51 1.40 -23.30 40.39
C GLU A 51 1.21 -24.81 40.47
N GLU A 52 0.52 -25.42 39.49
CA GLU A 52 0.32 -26.87 39.43
C GLU A 52 1.66 -27.63 39.21
N ALA A 53 2.61 -27.02 38.50
CA ALA A 53 3.94 -27.59 38.35
C ALA A 53 4.70 -27.62 39.69
N LYS A 54 4.54 -26.59 40.53
CA LYS A 54 5.17 -26.51 41.85
C LYS A 54 4.53 -27.50 42.86
N SER A 55 3.24 -27.81 42.71
CA SER A 55 2.55 -28.82 43.52
C SER A 55 2.79 -30.26 43.03
N PHE A 56 3.61 -30.45 41.98
CA PHE A 56 3.88 -31.74 41.35
C PHE A 56 2.65 -32.41 40.73
N HIS A 57 1.64 -31.64 40.34
CA HIS A 57 0.48 -32.14 39.60
C HIS A 57 0.79 -32.24 38.10
N ILE A 58 1.47 -33.33 37.73
CA ILE A 58 2.05 -33.50 36.39
C ILE A 58 0.97 -33.53 35.30
N GLU A 59 -0.17 -34.18 35.54
CA GLU A 59 -1.25 -34.31 34.55
C GLU A 59 -1.91 -32.96 34.24
N GLU A 60 -2.26 -32.21 35.29
CA GLU A 60 -2.90 -30.89 35.17
C GLU A 60 -1.95 -29.86 34.54
N THR A 61 -0.66 -29.93 34.88
CA THR A 61 0.38 -29.09 34.26
C THR A 61 0.50 -29.38 32.76
N GLN A 62 0.49 -30.65 32.35
CA GLN A 62 0.57 -31.03 30.93
C GLN A 62 -0.67 -30.61 30.14
N LEU A 63 -1.85 -30.73 30.74
CA LEU A 63 -3.10 -30.27 30.11
C LEU A 63 -3.06 -28.75 29.88
N LEU A 64 -2.72 -27.97 30.91
CA LEU A 64 -2.60 -26.51 30.80
C LEU A 64 -1.53 -26.08 29.78
N PHE A 65 -0.39 -26.77 29.75
CA PHE A 65 0.65 -26.53 28.75
C PHE A 65 0.12 -26.70 27.33
N ARG A 66 -0.53 -27.84 27.04
CA ARG A 66 -1.08 -28.12 25.70
C ARG A 66 -2.18 -27.14 25.31
N GLU A 67 -3.04 -26.77 26.26
CA GLU A 67 -4.09 -25.78 26.03
C GLU A 67 -3.51 -24.44 25.59
N ILE A 68 -2.47 -23.93 26.27
CA ILE A 68 -1.85 -22.64 25.94
C ILE A 68 -1.04 -22.75 24.65
N GLU A 69 -0.28 -23.84 24.47
CA GLU A 69 0.57 -24.07 23.29
C GLU A 69 -0.26 -24.13 22.00
N SER A 70 -1.39 -24.84 22.03
CA SER A 70 -2.31 -25.04 20.91
C SER A 70 -3.12 -23.81 20.53
N MET A 71 -3.07 -22.72 21.32
CA MET A 71 -3.78 -21.49 20.98
C MET A 71 -3.24 -20.91 19.67
N THR A 72 -4.17 -20.69 18.75
CA THR A 72 -3.89 -20.00 17.49
C THR A 72 -3.69 -18.50 17.73
N HIS A 73 -3.01 -17.82 16.81
CA HIS A 73 -2.85 -16.37 16.86
C HIS A 73 -4.20 -15.63 16.96
N ALA A 74 -5.23 -16.10 16.26
CA ALA A 74 -6.57 -15.52 16.32
C ALA A 74 -7.22 -15.65 17.70
N GLU A 75 -7.04 -16.80 18.37
CA GLU A 75 -7.53 -17.03 19.72
C GLU A 75 -6.81 -16.14 20.73
N VAL A 76 -5.49 -15.99 20.63
CA VAL A 76 -4.70 -15.09 21.48
C VAL A 76 -5.16 -13.64 21.31
N VAL A 77 -5.35 -13.17 20.08
CA VAL A 77 -5.84 -11.82 19.80
C VAL A 77 -7.25 -11.62 20.35
N SER A 78 -8.15 -12.58 20.14
CA SER A 78 -9.53 -12.48 20.62
C SER A 78 -9.61 -12.51 22.16
N LEU A 79 -8.79 -13.32 22.83
CA LEU A 79 -8.67 -13.35 24.29
C LEU A 79 -8.18 -12.01 24.83
N ARG A 80 -7.11 -11.46 24.25
CA ARG A 80 -6.59 -10.13 24.64
C ARG A 80 -7.62 -9.04 24.45
N TYR A 81 -8.34 -9.05 23.32
CA TYR A 81 -9.41 -8.10 23.06
C TYR A 81 -10.56 -8.24 24.07
N LYS A 82 -10.96 -9.47 24.40
CA LYS A 82 -11.99 -9.74 25.42
C LYS A 82 -11.58 -9.21 26.79
N LYS A 83 -10.36 -9.54 27.25
CA LYS A 83 -9.80 -9.04 28.53
C LYS A 83 -9.75 -7.51 28.56
N TRP A 84 -9.28 -6.89 27.47
CA TRP A 84 -9.27 -5.43 27.32
C TRP A 84 -10.67 -4.82 27.41
N LYS A 85 -11.65 -5.41 26.69
CA LYS A 85 -13.04 -4.96 26.68
C LYS A 85 -13.68 -5.08 28.05
N ASP A 86 -13.45 -6.19 28.75
CA ASP A 86 -13.99 -6.41 30.09
C ASP A 86 -13.35 -5.47 31.12
N LYS A 87 -12.04 -5.22 31.03
CA LYS A 87 -11.36 -4.20 31.84
C LYS A 87 -11.96 -2.80 31.63
N GLY A 88 -12.29 -2.44 30.39
CA GLY A 88 -12.97 -1.18 30.07
C GLY A 88 -14.41 -1.06 30.57
N LYS A 89 -15.09 -2.17 30.91
CA LYS A 89 -16.41 -2.13 31.58
C LYS A 89 -16.30 -1.86 33.07
N VAL A 90 -15.24 -2.38 33.70
CA VAL A 90 -15.06 -2.33 35.16
C VAL A 90 -14.31 -1.07 35.59
N ASP A 91 -13.31 -0.65 34.81
CA ASP A 91 -12.44 0.48 35.16
C ASP A 91 -12.68 1.69 34.24
N LYS A 92 -13.39 2.69 34.78
CA LYS A 92 -13.68 3.95 34.08
C LYS A 92 -12.41 4.76 33.78
N LYS A 93 -11.40 4.72 34.66
CA LYS A 93 -10.12 5.44 34.46
C LYS A 93 -9.30 4.81 33.33
N PHE A 94 -9.31 3.48 33.23
CA PHE A 94 -8.69 2.76 32.12
C PHE A 94 -9.32 3.15 30.78
N LYS A 95 -10.66 3.24 30.73
CA LYS A 95 -11.40 3.64 29.54
C LYS A 95 -11.07 5.08 29.12
N GLU A 96 -11.10 6.04 30.04
CA GLU A 96 -10.78 7.45 29.76
C GLU A 96 -9.35 7.62 29.25
N LYS A 97 -8.36 7.02 29.93
CA LYS A 97 -6.96 7.08 29.50
C LYS A 97 -6.75 6.50 28.10
N TYR A 98 -7.40 5.37 27.77
CA TYR A 98 -7.30 4.78 26.44
C TYR A 98 -7.82 5.72 25.34
N TYR A 99 -8.95 6.40 25.58
CA TYR A 99 -9.48 7.37 24.62
C TYR A 99 -8.55 8.57 24.42
N ASP A 100 -7.94 9.07 25.50
CA ASP A 100 -6.98 10.18 25.42
C ASP A 100 -5.72 9.77 24.63
N ASP A 101 -5.15 8.59 24.92
CA ASP A 101 -4.00 8.06 24.18
C ASP A 101 -4.33 7.81 22.70
N GLU A 102 -5.53 7.29 22.39
CA GLU A 102 -5.98 7.11 21.01
C GLU A 102 -6.14 8.46 20.29
N LEU A 103 -6.68 9.47 20.96
CA LEU A 103 -6.85 10.81 20.40
C LEU A 103 -5.49 11.47 20.10
N LEU A 104 -4.53 11.32 21.00
CA LEU A 104 -3.14 11.79 20.80
C LEU A 104 -2.51 11.09 19.60
N ASN A 105 -2.58 9.75 19.54
CA ASN A 105 -2.01 8.99 18.44
C ASN A 105 -2.64 9.36 17.08
N ARG A 106 -3.98 9.50 17.02
CA ARG A 106 -4.68 9.98 15.81
C ARG A 106 -4.19 11.37 15.39
N THR A 107 -3.91 12.25 16.35
CA THR A 107 -3.41 13.59 16.09
C THR A 107 -1.98 13.55 15.55
N GLU A 108 -1.11 12.71 16.11
CA GLU A 108 0.26 12.52 15.64
C GLU A 108 0.32 11.91 14.25
N VAL A 109 -0.44 10.85 13.99
CA VAL A 109 -0.57 10.22 12.66
C VAL A 109 -1.07 11.24 11.64
N ARG A 110 -2.09 12.05 11.97
CA ARG A 110 -2.58 13.10 11.08
C ARG A 110 -1.50 14.16 10.78
N LYS A 111 -0.74 14.59 11.79
CA LYS A 111 0.38 15.54 11.60
C LYS A 111 1.48 14.94 10.73
N ALA A 112 1.85 13.68 10.95
CA ALA A 112 2.85 12.97 10.16
C ALA A 112 2.40 12.84 8.70
N PHE A 113 1.15 12.43 8.47
CA PHE A 113 0.56 12.33 7.14
C PHE A 113 0.52 13.69 6.42
N GLN A 114 0.13 14.76 7.11
CA GLN A 114 0.13 16.11 6.54
C GLN A 114 1.54 16.59 6.17
N LYS A 115 2.55 16.31 6.99
CA LYS A 115 3.95 16.62 6.70
C LYS A 115 4.46 15.87 5.48
N ASP A 116 4.21 14.57 5.41
CA ASP A 116 4.58 13.72 4.26
C ASP A 116 3.89 14.21 2.98
N TYR A 117 2.58 14.43 3.03
CA TYR A 117 1.82 14.97 1.90
C TYR A 117 2.37 16.31 1.41
N LYS A 118 2.65 17.24 2.33
CA LYS A 118 3.23 18.55 1.99
C LYS A 118 4.61 18.40 1.34
N SER A 119 5.48 17.55 1.90
CA SER A 119 6.80 17.27 1.32
C SER A 119 6.70 16.69 -0.09
N ARG A 120 5.77 15.76 -0.34
CA ARG A 120 5.52 15.22 -1.69
C ARG A 120 5.03 16.30 -2.65
N MET A 121 4.12 17.16 -2.22
CA MET A 121 3.62 18.26 -3.05
C MET A 121 4.72 19.28 -3.37
N ASP A 122 5.56 19.63 -2.40
CA ASP A 122 6.71 20.53 -2.60
C ASP A 122 7.73 19.90 -3.57
N ASN A 123 8.00 18.59 -3.45
CA ASN A 123 8.84 17.87 -4.40
C ASN A 123 8.26 17.87 -5.82
N ILE A 124 6.96 17.62 -5.97
CA ILE A 124 6.27 17.69 -7.27
C ILE A 124 6.37 19.11 -7.85
N HIS A 125 6.17 20.14 -7.03
CA HIS A 125 6.28 21.54 -7.45
C HIS A 125 7.71 21.87 -7.92
N ASN A 126 8.74 21.44 -7.17
CA ASN A 126 10.14 21.65 -7.52
C ASN A 126 10.55 20.88 -8.79
N LEU A 127 10.02 19.66 -8.99
CA LEU A 127 10.21 18.90 -10.23
C LEU A 127 9.56 19.61 -11.42
N LYS A 128 8.36 20.15 -11.25
CA LYS A 128 7.68 20.97 -12.28
C LYS A 128 8.41 22.28 -12.59
N GLN A 129 9.14 22.86 -11.64
CA GLN A 129 9.98 24.03 -11.88
C GLN A 129 11.27 23.71 -12.65
N ARG A 130 11.78 22.46 -12.60
CA ARG A 130 13.03 22.06 -13.29
C ARG A 130 12.89 21.84 -14.80
N GLN A 131 11.68 21.63 -15.32
CA GLN A 131 11.39 21.78 -16.73
C GLN A 131 10.70 23.13 -16.92
N PRO A 132 11.35 24.14 -17.51
CA PRO A 132 10.64 25.37 -17.85
C PRO A 132 9.66 25.03 -18.99
N ILE A 133 8.45 24.58 -18.63
CA ILE A 133 7.32 24.34 -19.54
C ILE A 133 7.16 25.54 -20.50
N LYS A 134 7.49 26.76 -20.03
CA LYS A 134 7.52 27.97 -20.87
C LYS A 134 8.56 27.92 -21.99
N ALA A 135 9.79 27.48 -21.71
CA ALA A 135 10.83 27.34 -22.74
C ALA A 135 10.51 26.20 -23.72
N GLU A 136 9.93 25.10 -23.23
CA GLU A 136 9.43 24.02 -24.08
C GLU A 136 8.24 24.46 -24.93
N PHE A 137 7.35 25.30 -24.39
CA PHE A 137 6.24 25.90 -25.14
C PHE A 137 6.71 26.86 -26.23
N ASP A 138 7.72 27.67 -25.92
CA ASP A 138 8.33 28.58 -26.89
C ASP A 138 9.05 27.79 -27.99
N GLN A 139 9.70 26.67 -27.64
CA GLN A 139 10.24 25.72 -28.63
C GLN A 139 9.12 25.06 -29.44
N TRP A 140 8.02 24.66 -28.80
CA TRP A 140 6.85 24.07 -29.46
C TRP A 140 6.28 25.02 -30.51
N LYS A 141 6.02 26.29 -30.16
CA LYS A 141 5.52 27.31 -31.09
C LYS A 141 6.45 27.54 -32.28
N LYS A 142 7.76 27.38 -32.10
CA LYS A 142 8.77 27.52 -33.17
C LYS A 142 8.86 26.30 -34.10
N LYS A 143 8.28 25.14 -33.73
CA LYS A 143 8.27 23.97 -34.61
C LYS A 143 7.35 24.18 -35.81
N GLU A 144 7.78 23.70 -36.96
CA GLU A 144 6.95 23.66 -38.17
C GLU A 144 5.69 22.81 -37.93
N ALA A 145 4.57 23.20 -38.53
CA ALA A 145 3.26 22.59 -38.31
C ALA A 145 3.26 21.06 -38.57
N TRP A 146 4.03 20.59 -39.56
CA TRP A 146 4.14 19.16 -39.84
C TRP A 146 4.90 18.39 -38.75
N LYS A 147 5.91 19.01 -38.10
CA LYS A 147 6.63 18.41 -36.96
C LYS A 147 5.75 18.35 -35.72
N GLN A 148 4.99 19.41 -35.46
CA GLN A 148 3.99 19.44 -34.39
C GLN A 148 2.95 18.32 -34.57
N LYS A 149 2.47 18.14 -35.81
CA LYS A 149 1.54 17.07 -36.15
C LYS A 149 2.11 15.69 -35.85
N LEU A 150 3.33 15.40 -36.29
CA LEU A 150 3.95 14.09 -36.11
C LEU A 150 4.08 13.74 -34.62
N ILE A 151 4.50 14.71 -33.81
CA ILE A 151 4.55 14.58 -32.36
C ILE A 151 3.15 14.34 -31.78
N LEU A 152 2.13 15.12 -32.17
CA LEU A 152 0.76 14.94 -31.69
C LEU A 152 0.17 13.58 -32.07
N HIS A 153 0.47 13.08 -33.26
CA HIS A 153 0.01 11.77 -33.72
C HIS A 153 0.64 10.65 -32.89
N GLU A 154 1.96 10.70 -32.68
CA GLU A 154 2.68 9.74 -31.83
C GLU A 154 2.13 9.74 -30.39
N LYS A 155 1.94 10.94 -29.80
CA LYS A 155 1.38 11.07 -28.45
C LYS A 155 -0.07 10.62 -28.37
N CYS A 156 -0.89 10.92 -29.38
CA CYS A 156 -2.26 10.42 -29.46
C CYS A 156 -2.28 8.88 -29.39
N VAL A 157 -1.45 8.21 -30.20
CA VAL A 157 -1.39 6.74 -30.22
C VAL A 157 -0.95 6.19 -28.85
N LYS A 158 0.08 6.78 -28.25
CA LYS A 158 0.58 6.39 -26.92
C LYS A 158 -0.53 6.46 -25.86
N TYR A 159 -1.19 7.61 -25.74
CA TYR A 159 -2.14 7.85 -24.65
C TYR A 159 -3.47 7.13 -24.84
N ILE A 160 -3.96 6.95 -26.08
CA ILE A 160 -5.14 6.11 -26.33
C ILE A 160 -4.86 4.65 -25.97
N LYS A 161 -3.66 4.12 -26.30
CA LYS A 161 -3.27 2.76 -25.89
C LYS A 161 -3.18 2.63 -24.37
N MET A 162 -2.60 3.61 -23.68
CA MET A 162 -2.53 3.62 -22.21
C MET A 162 -3.92 3.67 -21.57
N GLU A 163 -4.83 4.52 -22.07
CA GLU A 163 -6.20 4.60 -21.56
C GLU A 163 -6.95 3.27 -21.76
N LYS A 164 -6.80 2.64 -22.93
CA LYS A 164 -7.40 1.33 -23.21
C LYS A 164 -6.88 0.25 -22.24
N LYS A 165 -5.56 0.18 -22.05
CA LYS A 165 -4.92 -0.79 -21.15
C LYS A 165 -5.33 -0.59 -19.69
N ASP A 166 -5.34 0.66 -19.20
CA ASP A 166 -5.78 0.95 -17.84
C ASP A 166 -7.26 0.54 -17.67
N ARG A 167 -8.14 0.80 -18.64
CA ARG A 167 -9.54 0.32 -18.58
C ARG A 167 -9.64 -1.21 -18.54
N GLU A 168 -8.90 -1.93 -19.37
CA GLU A 168 -8.87 -3.41 -19.36
C GLU A 168 -8.45 -3.97 -17.98
N ILE A 169 -7.56 -3.27 -17.27
CA ILE A 169 -7.08 -3.65 -15.94
C ILE A 169 -8.11 -3.29 -14.85
N PHE A 170 -8.78 -2.14 -14.95
CA PHE A 170 -9.64 -1.60 -13.90
C PHE A 170 -11.14 -1.95 -14.04
N ARG A 171 -11.62 -2.39 -15.21
CA ARG A 171 -13.06 -2.65 -15.45
C ARG A 171 -13.31 -3.88 -16.31
N LYS A 172 -13.83 -4.95 -15.69
CA LYS A 172 -14.36 -6.13 -16.39
C LYS A 172 -15.84 -6.00 -16.79
N ASP A 173 -16.60 -5.05 -16.25
CA ASP A 173 -18.04 -4.99 -16.49
C ASP A 173 -18.56 -3.56 -16.81
N LEU A 174 -19.29 -3.48 -17.93
CA LEU A 174 -20.47 -2.64 -18.20
C LEU A 174 -20.38 -1.12 -18.46
N GLU A 175 -19.24 -0.52 -18.79
CA GLU A 175 -19.22 0.89 -19.25
C GLU A 175 -18.56 1.09 -20.63
N VAL A 176 -19.33 1.65 -21.57
CA VAL A 176 -18.89 1.94 -22.94
C VAL A 176 -18.08 3.24 -22.95
N SER A 177 -16.76 3.14 -23.12
CA SER A 177 -15.87 4.30 -23.33
C SER A 177 -16.28 5.12 -24.55
N LYS A 178 -16.12 6.45 -24.50
CA LYS A 178 -16.14 7.32 -25.70
C LYS A 178 -15.14 6.87 -26.76
N ILE A 179 -13.95 6.41 -26.34
CA ILE A 179 -12.94 5.87 -27.27
C ILE A 179 -13.45 4.56 -27.89
N SER A 180 -14.10 3.70 -27.13
CA SER A 180 -14.68 2.46 -27.65
C SER A 180 -15.83 2.73 -28.62
N THR A 181 -16.67 3.72 -28.34
CA THR A 181 -17.74 4.15 -29.26
C THR A 181 -17.17 4.79 -30.53
N LEU A 182 -16.14 5.63 -30.43
CA LEU A 182 -15.47 6.21 -31.59
C LEU A 182 -14.79 5.15 -32.46
N LEU A 183 -14.13 4.16 -31.85
CA LEU A 183 -13.55 3.03 -32.56
C LEU A 183 -14.61 2.17 -33.26
N ALA A 184 -15.79 2.00 -32.65
CA ALA A 184 -16.91 1.26 -33.22
C ALA A 184 -17.70 2.06 -34.28
N GLN A 185 -17.76 3.39 -34.19
CA GLN A 185 -18.46 4.24 -35.17
C GLN A 185 -17.70 4.42 -36.48
N LEU A 186 -16.37 4.25 -36.47
CA LEU A 186 -15.53 4.49 -37.64
C LEU A 186 -15.38 3.28 -38.57
N SER A 187 -15.75 2.06 -38.14
CA SER A 187 -16.06 0.92 -39.02
C SER A 187 -16.78 -0.21 -38.29
N ASN A 188 -17.43 -1.11 -39.03
CA ASN A 188 -18.04 -2.35 -38.52
C ASN A 188 -17.01 -3.37 -37.94
N GLU A 189 -15.73 -3.03 -37.95
CA GLU A 189 -14.62 -3.74 -37.28
C GLU A 189 -13.85 -2.77 -36.36
N PRO A 190 -13.18 -3.24 -35.28
CA PRO A 190 -12.44 -2.35 -34.39
C PRO A 190 -11.22 -1.76 -35.11
N LEU A 191 -11.25 -0.46 -35.42
CA LEU A 191 -10.10 0.26 -36.01
C LEU A 191 -8.83 0.09 -35.15
N SER A 192 -7.68 0.05 -35.81
CA SER A 192 -6.39 0.24 -35.14
C SER A 192 -6.30 1.66 -34.55
N VAL A 193 -5.68 1.79 -33.38
CA VAL A 193 -5.52 3.08 -32.68
C VAL A 193 -4.79 4.10 -33.57
N GLU A 194 -3.88 3.62 -34.42
CA GLU A 194 -3.13 4.40 -35.39
C GLU A 194 -4.03 5.08 -36.42
N LEU A 195 -5.06 4.38 -36.89
CA LEU A 195 -6.00 4.91 -37.87
C LEU A 195 -6.97 5.92 -37.22
N LEU A 196 -7.40 5.66 -35.98
CA LEU A 196 -8.15 6.64 -35.17
C LEU A 196 -7.36 7.95 -34.98
N CYS A 197 -6.10 7.85 -34.55
CA CYS A 197 -5.25 9.03 -34.35
C CYS A 197 -4.94 9.77 -35.66
N SER A 198 -4.90 9.08 -36.79
CA SER A 198 -4.76 9.71 -38.11
C SER A 198 -5.96 10.59 -38.47
N ASN A 199 -7.16 10.20 -38.04
CA ASN A 199 -8.39 11.00 -38.21
C ASN A 199 -8.48 12.15 -37.20
N LEU A 200 -8.08 11.92 -35.94
CA LEU A 200 -8.08 12.93 -34.90
C LEU A 200 -7.03 14.03 -35.13
N VAL A 201 -5.89 13.65 -35.72
CA VAL A 201 -4.74 14.51 -36.03
C VAL A 201 -4.54 14.55 -37.56
N PRO A 202 -5.42 15.25 -38.31
CA PRO A 202 -5.33 15.33 -39.75
C PRO A 202 -4.07 16.10 -40.20
N ILE A 203 -3.73 16.03 -41.49
CA ILE A 203 -2.60 16.77 -42.06
C ILE A 203 -2.86 18.28 -41.93
N ALA A 204 -2.32 18.89 -40.87
CA ALA A 204 -2.44 20.31 -40.61
C ALA A 204 -1.46 21.10 -41.49
N LYS A 205 -1.99 22.06 -42.26
CA LYS A 205 -1.20 23.00 -43.07
C LYS A 205 -0.90 24.32 -42.35
N SER A 206 -1.49 24.55 -41.17
CA SER A 206 -1.38 25.82 -40.44
C SER A 206 -1.45 25.63 -38.92
N SER A 207 -0.97 26.62 -38.17
CA SER A 207 -1.03 26.66 -36.70
C SER A 207 -2.48 26.62 -36.16
N LYS A 208 -3.44 27.17 -36.91
CA LYS A 208 -4.88 27.13 -36.56
C LYS A 208 -5.43 25.71 -36.58
N GLU A 209 -5.02 24.88 -37.54
CA GLU A 209 -5.39 23.47 -37.60
C GLU A 209 -4.78 22.66 -36.44
N ILE A 210 -3.59 23.04 -35.97
CA ILE A 210 -2.95 22.42 -34.79
C ILE A 210 -3.73 22.74 -33.51
N GLN A 211 -4.19 23.98 -33.33
CA GLN A 211 -5.05 24.34 -32.18
C GLN A 211 -6.38 23.58 -32.21
N LYS A 212 -7.02 23.48 -33.38
CA LYS A 212 -8.25 22.71 -33.56
C LYS A 212 -8.04 21.23 -33.22
N THR A 213 -6.88 20.69 -33.57
CA THR A 213 -6.50 19.31 -33.24
C THR A 213 -6.33 19.10 -31.74
N LEU A 214 -5.67 20.02 -31.03
CA LEU A 214 -5.55 19.96 -29.57
C LEU A 214 -6.93 19.97 -28.89
N LEU A 215 -7.85 20.81 -29.37
CA LEU A 215 -9.22 20.84 -28.85
C LEU A 215 -9.99 19.53 -29.12
N ARG A 216 -9.80 18.92 -30.28
CA ARG A 216 -10.38 17.59 -30.57
C ARG A 216 -9.83 16.52 -29.63
N LEU A 217 -8.52 16.51 -29.41
CA LEU A 217 -7.89 15.56 -28.48
C LEU A 217 -8.41 15.74 -27.05
N LYS A 218 -8.70 16.98 -26.63
CA LYS A 218 -9.33 17.28 -25.34
C LYS A 218 -10.74 16.68 -25.20
N GLU A 219 -11.49 16.59 -26.27
CA GLU A 219 -12.85 16.01 -26.25
C GLU A 219 -12.84 14.48 -26.23
N VAL A 220 -11.77 13.87 -26.76
CA VAL A 220 -11.65 12.42 -26.94
C VAL A 220 -10.91 11.73 -25.80
N LEU A 221 -9.82 12.32 -25.31
CA LEU A 221 -9.00 11.75 -24.24
C LEU A 221 -9.58 12.12 -22.87
N ASN A 222 -9.51 11.19 -21.92
CA ASN A 222 -9.75 11.50 -20.52
C ASN A 222 -8.79 12.62 -20.05
N PHE A 223 -9.26 13.52 -19.17
CA PHE A 223 -8.53 14.66 -18.66
C PHE A 223 -7.15 14.29 -18.11
N LYS A 224 -7.03 13.13 -17.44
CA LYS A 224 -5.74 12.62 -16.94
C LYS A 224 -4.72 12.46 -18.07
N TYR A 225 -5.06 11.71 -19.12
CA TYR A 225 -4.13 11.42 -20.22
C TYR A 225 -3.93 12.63 -21.14
N TYR A 226 -4.98 13.43 -21.36
CA TYR A 226 -4.84 14.69 -22.09
C TYR A 226 -3.87 15.64 -21.39
N THR A 227 -3.94 15.72 -20.07
CA THR A 227 -3.04 16.55 -19.28
C THR A 227 -1.58 16.08 -19.36
N GLN A 228 -1.35 14.77 -19.29
CA GLN A 228 -0.01 14.19 -19.45
C GLN A 228 0.54 14.46 -20.87
N LEU A 229 -0.31 14.37 -21.90
CA LEU A 229 0.04 14.72 -23.27
C LEU A 229 0.52 16.18 -23.37
N LEU A 230 -0.19 17.12 -22.75
CA LEU A 230 0.21 18.53 -22.77
C LEU A 230 1.52 18.77 -22.03
N GLU A 231 1.73 18.10 -20.89
CA GLU A 231 2.98 18.19 -20.14
C GLU A 231 4.18 17.66 -20.95
N GLU A 232 4.05 16.52 -21.63
CA GLU A 232 5.14 15.95 -22.46
C GLU A 232 5.46 16.80 -23.71
N ILE A 233 4.50 17.59 -24.19
CA ILE A 233 4.70 18.50 -25.34
C ILE A 233 5.18 19.88 -24.88
N GLY A 234 5.12 20.16 -23.57
CA GLY A 234 5.47 21.45 -22.99
C GLY A 234 4.41 22.52 -23.21
N ILE A 235 3.14 22.17 -23.38
CA ILE A 235 2.05 23.15 -23.49
C ILE A 235 1.48 23.44 -22.09
N PRO A 236 1.51 24.70 -21.61
CA PRO A 236 0.93 25.06 -20.32
C PRO A 236 -0.57 24.78 -20.31
N ARG A 237 -1.07 24.16 -19.24
CA ARG A 237 -2.50 23.82 -19.12
C ARG A 237 -3.39 25.06 -19.24
N GLN A 238 -2.91 26.20 -18.73
CA GLN A 238 -3.64 27.48 -18.72
C GLN A 238 -3.91 28.03 -20.13
N GLU A 239 -3.10 27.66 -21.13
CA GLU A 239 -3.28 28.06 -22.52
C GLU A 239 -4.47 27.33 -23.18
N ILE A 240 -4.90 26.19 -22.62
CA ILE A 240 -5.99 25.36 -23.15
C ILE A 240 -7.20 25.30 -22.20
N PHE A 241 -6.96 25.47 -20.90
CA PHE A 241 -7.97 25.46 -19.85
C PHE A 241 -7.99 26.80 -19.12
N PRO A 242 -8.99 27.66 -19.37
CA PRO A 242 -9.41 28.59 -18.34
C PRO A 242 -9.92 27.77 -17.13
N PHE A 243 -9.69 28.24 -15.90
CA PHE A 243 -9.96 27.52 -14.64
C PHE A 243 -11.35 26.82 -14.59
N LYS A 244 -12.40 27.50 -15.10
CA LYS A 244 -13.77 26.95 -15.21
C LYS A 244 -13.84 25.71 -16.13
N GLY A 245 -13.08 25.69 -17.22
CA GLY A 245 -12.98 24.57 -18.14
C GLY A 245 -12.24 23.35 -17.57
N GLU A 246 -11.32 23.56 -16.63
CA GLU A 246 -10.66 22.46 -15.90
C GLU A 246 -11.66 21.73 -15.00
N LEU A 247 -12.46 22.48 -14.25
CA LEU A 247 -13.52 21.92 -13.40
C LEU A 247 -14.57 21.16 -14.21
N ILE A 248 -15.01 21.71 -15.34
CA ILE A 248 -15.98 21.05 -16.24
C ILE A 248 -15.39 19.76 -16.83
N SER A 249 -14.11 19.74 -17.19
CA SER A 249 -13.49 18.56 -17.79
C SER A 249 -13.28 17.44 -16.76
N LYS A 250 -12.87 17.80 -15.53
CA LYS A 250 -12.83 16.85 -14.41
C LYS A 250 -14.22 16.30 -14.10
N ALA A 251 -15.23 17.18 -13.99
CA ALA A 251 -16.60 16.77 -13.73
C ALA A 251 -17.19 15.90 -14.86
N ARG A 252 -16.83 16.19 -16.12
CA ARG A 252 -17.21 15.36 -17.28
C ARG A 252 -16.63 13.97 -17.14
N ASP A 253 -15.34 13.83 -16.86
CA ASP A 253 -14.75 12.50 -16.65
C ASP A 253 -15.43 11.78 -15.49
N PHE A 254 -15.79 12.51 -14.43
CA PHE A 254 -16.56 11.98 -13.30
C PHE A 254 -17.98 11.49 -13.65
N ASN A 255 -18.61 12.10 -14.66
CA ASN A 255 -19.98 11.81 -15.09
C ASN A 255 -20.05 10.92 -16.36
N ASP A 256 -18.95 10.77 -17.08
CA ASP A 256 -18.75 9.77 -18.14
C ASP A 256 -18.29 8.42 -17.55
N PHE A 257 -18.27 8.30 -16.21
CA PHE A 257 -18.24 7.07 -15.43
C PHE A 257 -19.67 6.59 -15.19
#